data_AF-N1QKF9-F1
#
_entry.id   AF-N1QKF9-F1
#
_cell.length_a   1.000
_cell.length_b   1.000
_cell.length_c   1.000
_cell.angle_alpha   90.00
_cell.angle_beta   90.00
_cell.angle_gamma   90.00
#
_symmetry.space_group_name_H-M   'P 1'
#
loop_
_entity.id
_entity.type
_entity.pdbx_description
1 polymer ?
#
loop_
_entity_poly.entity_id
_entity_poly.type
_entity_poly.pdbx_seq_one_letter_code
_entity_poly.pdbx_strand_id
1 'polypeptide(L)'
;MDILQPRWLESRQSSHTHKTSDFFRPRLTAAYVCCSIVALYVLYCYIVRSPLFASKLPKYTGRFDVGAIDIEVPVVEPHNIVNSVFKQNGEPAFRLDTVLFTLYYPAVKGSRSSKPRHKWFPKPISLIAEGYAHAAHFNNFFSRPLFTFALWGLASSIDIPAKVDVPLIDPSSSMQDADGDEADLSRLPVVVLSHGDVSSRTDYTAYCGELASRGIVVAAIEHRDGSCPGSIVHLPHGKTRRVLLWRADQLKPENGKEEVSNDEWRFQKLAYRDAEIHETIRVLEDLDLGRGDEVFSYNYRKEGKDLEHWKGRLDFSHLVIAGHSFGATGALQALKSANSATGGIILDPGKSSGQLNTDIDVPLLVVHSDSWSKAHTIFYNRPHFDTVRDIASHVLNRTGASWFMTSLKTSHPSCTDAPLIEPLLLSWTTGATINVREGLREYVRVSMEFIEFLQTGKRSGVLDIGPTHESYGNDTRSLEQKNSIPHSIMRYWQVHVAPEVRFPEEEDGDSMRTKVDDRSMRYDEDGYSVQTRVNDGSIRYDEDDAYSMQTRVKDRFLRYDEEDADSVKTRGTR
;
A
#
# COMPACT_ATOMS: atom_id res chain seq x y z
N MET A 1 -5.44 88.17 20.33
CA MET A 1 -5.52 88.06 21.79
C MET A 1 -6.42 86.88 22.09
N ASP A 2 -5.81 85.76 22.45
CA ASP A 2 -6.48 84.64 23.13
C ASP A 2 -7.22 85.13 24.38
N ILE A 3 -8.31 84.47 24.78
CA ILE A 3 -8.37 83.79 26.09
C ILE A 3 -9.22 82.52 25.99
N LEU A 4 -8.58 81.41 26.38
CA LEU A 4 -9.07 80.04 26.50
C LEU A 4 -10.07 79.84 27.64
N GLN A 5 -10.92 78.81 27.54
CA GLN A 5 -11.31 78.01 28.71
C GLN A 5 -10.98 76.52 28.48
N PRO A 6 -10.45 75.79 29.49
CA PRO A 6 -9.79 74.51 29.29
C PRO A 6 -10.67 73.29 29.62
N ARG A 7 -10.39 72.21 28.89
CA ARG A 7 -11.25 71.05 28.60
C ARG A 7 -11.28 69.94 29.68
N TRP A 8 -11.05 70.25 30.95
CA TRP A 8 -10.75 69.26 32.00
C TRP A 8 -11.87 69.03 33.03
N LEU A 9 -13.11 69.44 32.75
CA LEU A 9 -14.23 69.38 33.71
C LEU A 9 -15.46 68.59 33.26
N GLU A 10 -15.34 67.68 32.28
CA GLU A 10 -16.38 66.68 32.02
C GLU A 10 -15.89 65.27 32.38
N SER A 11 -16.43 64.78 33.48
CA SER A 11 -16.18 63.45 34.03
C SER A 11 -16.61 62.34 33.05
N ARG A 12 -15.65 61.60 32.50
CA ARG A 12 -15.90 60.32 31.82
C ARG A 12 -16.34 59.27 32.86
N GLN A 13 -17.64 59.05 32.99
CA GLN A 13 -18.13 57.77 33.51
C GLN A 13 -17.85 56.67 32.48
N SER A 14 -17.21 55.60 32.95
CA SER A 14 -16.70 54.47 32.17
C SER A 14 -17.82 53.66 31.50
N SER A 15 -17.83 53.60 30.16
CA SER A 15 -18.70 52.70 29.38
C SER A 15 -17.96 51.45 28.84
N HIS A 16 -16.90 51.02 29.52
CA HIS A 16 -16.17 49.81 29.13
C HIS A 16 -16.96 48.50 29.32
N THR A 17 -18.07 48.53 30.07
CA THR A 17 -18.91 47.36 30.34
C THR A 17 -19.99 47.07 29.27
N HIS A 18 -20.23 47.98 28.31
CA HIS A 18 -21.24 47.76 27.26
C HIS A 18 -20.67 47.28 25.91
N LYS A 19 -19.35 47.38 25.67
CA LYS A 19 -18.77 46.97 24.38
C LYS A 19 -18.39 45.49 24.30
N THR A 20 -18.25 44.79 25.42
CA THR A 20 -17.95 43.36 25.42
C THR A 20 -19.20 42.50 25.25
N SER A 21 -20.39 42.98 25.64
CA SER A 21 -21.64 42.21 25.53
C SER A 21 -22.17 42.07 24.10
N ASP A 22 -21.85 43.01 23.20
CA ASP A 22 -22.32 42.97 21.80
C ASP A 22 -21.47 42.07 20.90
N PHE A 23 -20.23 41.73 21.31
CA PHE A 23 -19.39 40.80 20.54
C PHE A 23 -19.86 39.35 20.68
N PHE A 24 -20.56 39.02 21.77
CA PHE A 24 -21.05 37.67 22.08
C PHE A 24 -22.54 37.46 21.78
N ARG A 25 -23.22 38.40 21.11
CA ARG A 25 -24.61 38.17 20.69
C ARG A 25 -24.64 37.23 19.48
N PRO A 26 -25.24 36.03 19.59
CA PRO A 26 -25.30 35.09 18.47
C PRO A 26 -26.14 35.71 17.35
N ARG A 27 -25.48 36.02 16.24
CA ARG A 27 -26.18 36.42 15.01
C ARG A 27 -26.48 35.14 14.26
N LEU A 28 -27.75 34.77 14.09
CA LEU A 28 -28.18 33.59 13.31
C LEU A 28 -27.96 33.77 11.79
N THR A 29 -26.90 34.46 11.38
CA THR A 29 -26.51 34.52 9.97
C THR A 29 -25.86 33.19 9.58
N ALA A 30 -26.09 32.73 8.36
CA ALA A 30 -25.52 31.47 7.86
C ALA A 30 -24.00 31.41 8.05
N ALA A 31 -23.29 32.54 7.84
CA ALA A 31 -21.85 32.63 8.07
C ALA A 31 -21.46 32.41 9.54
N TYR A 32 -22.19 32.97 10.51
CA TYR A 32 -21.91 32.77 11.94
C TYR A 32 -22.22 31.34 12.38
N VAL A 33 -23.30 30.74 11.87
CA VAL A 33 -23.62 29.33 12.11
C VAL A 33 -22.52 28.42 11.55
N CYS A 34 -22.08 28.65 10.30
CA CYS A 34 -20.96 27.90 9.71
C CYS A 34 -19.66 28.08 10.50
N CYS A 35 -19.27 29.31 10.84
CA CYS A 35 -18.08 29.57 11.64
C CYS A 35 -18.17 28.95 13.04
N SER A 36 -19.35 28.96 13.67
CA SER A 36 -19.58 28.34 14.98
C SER A 36 -19.51 26.81 14.90
N ILE A 37 -20.04 26.20 13.84
CA ILE A 37 -19.91 24.76 13.58
C ILE A 37 -18.44 24.38 13.38
N VAL A 38 -17.69 25.16 12.58
CA VAL A 38 -16.25 24.94 12.37
C VAL A 38 -15.49 25.12 13.68
N ALA A 39 -15.77 26.16 14.47
CA ALA A 39 -15.12 26.38 15.77
C ALA A 39 -15.44 25.27 16.78
N LEU A 40 -16.69 24.80 16.83
CA LEU A 40 -17.11 23.66 17.66
C LEU A 40 -16.46 22.36 17.20
N TYR A 41 -16.31 22.15 15.89
CA TYR A 41 -15.61 21.00 15.33
C TYR A 41 -14.12 21.02 15.68
N VAL A 42 -13.45 22.18 15.52
CA VAL A 42 -12.06 22.37 15.92
C VAL A 42 -11.88 22.15 17.43
N LEU A 43 -12.80 22.68 18.25
CA LEU A 43 -12.80 22.47 19.70
C LEU A 43 -13.02 21.00 20.07
N TYR A 44 -13.93 20.30 19.38
CA TYR A 44 -14.15 18.87 19.54
C TYR A 44 -12.91 18.06 19.20
N CYS A 45 -12.28 18.30 18.04
CA CYS A 45 -11.03 17.67 17.63
C CYS A 45 -9.92 17.92 18.65
N TYR A 46 -9.82 19.14 19.18
CA TYR A 46 -8.88 19.49 20.24
C TYR A 46 -9.14 18.70 21.54
N ILE A 47 -10.39 18.62 22.00
CA ILE A 47 -10.79 17.89 23.22
C ILE A 47 -10.50 16.38 23.08
N VAL A 48 -10.84 15.78 21.94
CA VAL A 48 -10.68 14.34 21.68
C VAL A 48 -9.25 13.99 21.23
N ARG A 49 -8.38 15.00 21.08
CA ARG A 49 -7.04 14.88 20.48
C ARG A 49 -7.09 14.14 19.15
N SER A 50 -8.09 14.44 18.32
CA SER A 50 -8.23 13.94 16.96
C SER A 50 -7.66 14.98 16.01
N PRO A 51 -6.99 14.59 14.91
CA PRO A 51 -6.70 15.53 13.85
C PRO A 51 -7.99 16.12 13.26
N LEU A 52 -7.86 17.27 12.59
CA LEU A 52 -8.96 17.88 11.85
C LEU A 52 -9.18 17.06 10.58
N PHE A 53 -10.42 16.68 10.31
CA PHE A 53 -10.89 15.91 9.16
C PHE A 53 -10.38 14.46 9.05
N ALA A 54 -9.27 14.13 9.72
CA ALA A 54 -8.70 12.79 9.74
C ALA A 54 -9.09 11.94 10.96
N SER A 55 -8.90 10.64 10.83
CA SER A 55 -9.01 9.63 11.88
C SER A 55 -7.64 9.19 12.39
N LYS A 56 -7.57 8.74 13.64
CA LYS A 56 -6.38 8.03 14.15
C LYS A 56 -6.26 6.67 13.49
N LEU A 57 -5.01 6.23 13.30
CA LEU A 57 -4.73 4.86 12.87
C LEU A 57 -5.27 3.84 13.91
N PRO A 58 -5.91 2.75 13.46
CA PRO A 58 -6.42 1.71 14.35
C PRO A 58 -5.25 0.96 15.02
N LYS A 59 -5.50 0.38 16.20
CA LYS A 59 -4.54 -0.53 16.81
C LYS A 59 -4.45 -1.83 16.02
N TYR A 60 -3.30 -2.47 16.08
CA TYR A 60 -3.10 -3.79 15.50
C TYR A 60 -3.92 -4.86 16.23
N THR A 61 -4.38 -5.85 15.48
CA THR A 61 -5.33 -6.87 15.96
C THR A 61 -4.72 -8.25 16.19
N GLY A 62 -3.45 -8.44 15.82
CA GLY A 62 -2.76 -9.71 16.01
C GLY A 62 -2.39 -10.02 17.46
N ARG A 63 -1.76 -11.18 17.65
CA ARG A 63 -1.43 -11.74 18.96
C ARG A 63 -0.34 -10.99 19.70
N PHE A 64 0.59 -10.32 19.01
CA PHE A 64 1.72 -9.61 19.62
C PHE A 64 1.49 -8.09 19.66
N ASP A 65 2.12 -7.43 20.64
CA ASP A 65 2.37 -6.00 20.51
C ASP A 65 3.35 -5.78 19.35
N VAL A 66 3.41 -4.56 18.81
CA VAL A 66 4.28 -4.25 17.67
C VAL A 66 5.31 -3.20 18.08
N GLY A 67 6.58 -3.54 17.85
CA GLY A 67 7.70 -2.60 17.94
C GLY A 67 7.97 -1.92 16.60
N ALA A 68 8.58 -0.74 16.65
CA ALA A 68 9.08 -0.01 15.48
C ALA A 68 10.49 0.52 15.73
N ILE A 69 11.38 0.44 14.72
CA ILE A 69 12.72 1.04 14.72
C ILE A 69 12.97 1.65 13.34
N ASP A 70 13.27 2.95 13.29
CA ASP A 70 13.82 3.59 12.09
C ASP A 70 15.33 3.31 12.01
N ILE A 71 15.77 2.68 10.92
CA ILE A 71 17.18 2.41 10.65
C ILE A 71 17.61 3.23 9.43
N GLU A 72 18.57 4.13 9.64
CA GLU A 72 19.31 4.77 8.55
C GLU A 72 20.80 4.57 8.74
N VAL A 73 21.41 3.74 7.90
CA VAL A 73 22.84 3.42 7.98
C VAL A 73 23.54 3.73 6.65
N PRO A 74 24.83 4.14 6.68
CA PRO A 74 25.61 4.29 5.47
C PRO A 74 25.75 2.95 4.73
N VAL A 75 25.71 3.01 3.40
CA VAL A 75 26.10 1.86 2.56
C VAL A 75 27.62 1.69 2.62
N VAL A 76 28.11 0.47 2.37
CA VAL A 76 29.56 0.15 2.48
C VAL A 76 30.39 1.05 1.56
N GLU A 77 29.95 1.19 0.31
CA GLU A 77 30.60 2.05 -0.68
C GLU A 77 29.58 2.98 -1.33
N PRO A 78 29.56 4.28 -0.99
CA PRO A 78 28.67 5.24 -1.62
C PRO A 78 28.99 5.43 -3.11
N HIS A 79 28.02 5.19 -3.98
CA HIS A 79 28.20 5.25 -5.44
C HIS A 79 26.94 5.70 -6.18
N ASN A 80 27.09 6.01 -7.47
CA ASN A 80 25.96 6.29 -8.35
C ASN A 80 25.45 4.98 -8.93
N ILE A 81 24.16 4.69 -8.73
CA ILE A 81 23.51 3.53 -9.36
C ILE A 81 23.33 3.77 -10.86
N VAL A 82 22.99 5.02 -11.20
CA VAL A 82 22.82 5.49 -12.57
C VAL A 82 23.56 6.82 -12.71
N ASN A 83 24.20 7.04 -13.86
CA ASN A 83 25.00 8.23 -14.14
C ASN A 83 24.17 9.47 -14.55
N SER A 84 22.86 9.46 -14.36
CA SER A 84 21.99 10.60 -14.61
C SER A 84 22.26 11.73 -13.63
N VAL A 85 22.25 12.96 -14.15
CA VAL A 85 22.47 14.18 -13.37
C VAL A 85 21.34 15.18 -13.57
N PHE A 86 21.08 16.01 -12.56
CA PHE A 86 20.07 17.06 -12.67
C PHE A 86 20.50 18.19 -13.62
N LYS A 87 19.56 18.74 -14.39
CA LYS A 87 19.80 19.90 -15.27
C LYS A 87 20.27 21.13 -14.50
N GLN A 88 19.67 21.36 -13.33
CA GLN A 88 19.84 22.61 -12.57
C GLN A 88 21.25 22.80 -11.98
N ASN A 89 21.84 21.75 -11.44
CA ASN A 89 23.11 21.83 -10.70
C ASN A 89 24.18 20.83 -11.18
N GLY A 90 23.82 19.87 -12.05
CA GLY A 90 24.75 18.83 -12.50
C GLY A 90 25.09 17.77 -11.45
N GLU A 91 24.39 17.77 -10.30
CA GLU A 91 24.59 16.77 -9.26
C GLU A 91 24.02 15.41 -9.68
N PRO A 92 24.62 14.29 -9.23
CA PRO A 92 24.08 12.95 -9.46
C PRO A 92 22.66 12.80 -8.90
N ALA A 93 21.74 12.33 -9.74
CA ALA A 93 20.35 12.12 -9.36
C ALA A 93 20.14 10.82 -8.55
N PHE A 94 20.93 9.79 -8.86
CA PHE A 94 20.77 8.43 -8.32
C PHE A 94 22.01 7.99 -7.52
N ARG A 95 22.50 8.86 -6.64
CA ARG A 95 23.59 8.54 -5.71
C ARG A 95 23.05 7.87 -4.45
N LEU A 96 23.56 6.69 -4.14
CA LEU A 96 23.23 5.91 -2.95
C LEU A 96 24.31 6.14 -1.88
N ASP A 97 23.95 6.80 -0.77
CA ASP A 97 24.87 7.10 0.33
C ASP A 97 24.49 6.37 1.63
N THR A 98 23.19 6.17 1.87
CA THR A 98 22.64 5.45 3.03
C THR A 98 21.51 4.54 2.55
N VAL A 99 21.01 3.64 3.40
CA VAL A 99 19.68 3.01 3.26
C VAL A 99 18.78 3.45 4.43
N LEU A 100 17.49 3.66 4.20
CA LEU A 100 16.52 4.09 5.22
C LEU A 100 15.28 3.19 5.16
N PHE A 101 14.93 2.58 6.29
CA PHE A 101 13.71 1.78 6.43
C PHE A 101 13.20 1.79 7.88
N THR A 102 11.92 1.47 8.05
CA THR A 102 11.32 1.21 9.37
C THR A 102 11.13 -0.30 9.53
N LEU A 103 11.69 -0.86 10.60
CA LEU A 103 11.40 -2.22 11.04
C LEU A 103 10.12 -2.24 11.88
N TYR A 104 9.14 -3.05 11.49
CA TYR A 104 8.02 -3.46 12.31
C TYR A 104 8.22 -4.90 12.74
N TYR A 105 8.09 -5.20 14.03
CA TYR A 105 8.39 -6.53 14.56
C TYR A 105 7.48 -6.91 15.74
N PRO A 106 7.27 -8.21 15.99
CA PRO A 106 6.54 -8.69 17.16
C PRO A 106 7.31 -8.32 18.45
N ALA A 107 6.65 -7.60 19.33
CA ALA A 107 7.22 -7.16 20.60
C ALA A 107 6.56 -7.85 21.79
N VAL A 108 7.26 -7.89 22.91
CA VAL A 108 6.75 -8.43 24.18
C VAL A 108 5.51 -7.65 24.62
N LYS A 109 4.42 -8.36 24.93
CA LYS A 109 3.17 -7.74 25.41
C LYS A 109 3.41 -6.86 26.63
N GLY A 110 2.79 -5.69 26.64
CA GLY A 110 2.85 -4.77 27.78
C GLY A 110 4.14 -3.95 27.86
N SER A 111 5.08 -4.15 26.93
CA SER A 111 6.30 -3.34 26.84
C SER A 111 5.98 -1.86 26.77
N ARG A 112 6.76 -1.04 27.48
CA ARG A 112 6.64 0.42 27.45
C ARG A 112 7.83 1.00 26.70
N SER A 113 7.53 1.81 25.69
CA SER A 113 8.57 2.57 24.98
C SER A 113 9.03 3.74 25.84
N SER A 114 10.33 4.01 25.82
CA SER A 114 10.93 5.24 26.37
C SER A 114 10.92 6.40 25.38
N LYS A 115 10.51 6.17 24.13
CA LYS A 115 10.52 7.14 23.04
C LYS A 115 9.09 7.54 22.64
N PRO A 116 8.91 8.75 22.08
CA PRO A 116 7.63 9.10 21.47
C PRO A 116 7.36 8.15 20.29
N ARG A 117 6.07 7.93 20.00
CA ARG A 117 5.68 7.20 18.80
C ARG A 117 6.12 7.93 17.54
N HIS A 118 6.41 7.17 16.50
CA HIS A 118 6.59 7.73 15.17
C HIS A 118 5.32 8.43 14.70
N LYS A 119 5.49 9.52 13.98
CA LYS A 119 4.40 10.26 13.34
C LYS A 119 4.14 9.70 11.96
N TRP A 120 2.87 9.66 11.56
CA TRP A 120 2.50 9.24 10.20
C TRP A 120 3.14 10.13 9.13
N PHE A 121 3.23 11.44 9.37
CA PHE A 121 4.15 12.31 8.63
C PHE A 121 5.42 12.60 9.42
N PRO A 122 6.59 12.14 8.95
CA PRO A 122 7.85 12.46 9.59
C PRO A 122 8.15 13.96 9.50
N LYS A 123 8.93 14.46 10.47
CA LYS A 123 9.38 15.85 10.48
C LYS A 123 10.64 16.00 9.60
N PRO A 124 10.82 17.16 8.93
CA PRO A 124 9.92 18.32 8.93
C PRO A 124 8.77 18.18 7.93
N ILE A 125 7.53 18.44 8.37
CA ILE A 125 6.31 18.35 7.53
C ILE A 125 6.41 19.23 6.27
N SER A 126 7.10 20.36 6.38
CA SER A 126 7.31 21.28 5.24
C SER A 126 8.03 20.63 4.06
N LEU A 127 8.88 19.62 4.30
CA LEU A 127 9.58 18.90 3.24
C LEU A 127 8.59 18.06 2.42
N ILE A 128 7.75 17.29 3.12
CA ILE A 128 6.70 16.46 2.51
C ILE A 128 5.69 17.35 1.78
N ALA A 129 5.33 18.48 2.38
CA ALA A 129 4.46 19.48 1.78
C ALA A 129 5.01 20.05 0.47
N GLU A 130 6.32 20.34 0.42
CA GLU A 130 7.00 20.78 -0.79
C GLU A 130 6.98 19.71 -1.88
N GLY A 131 7.14 18.43 -1.50
CA GLY A 131 6.94 17.28 -2.36
C GLY A 131 5.57 17.23 -3.03
N TYR A 132 4.51 17.26 -2.22
CA TYR A 132 3.13 17.25 -2.74
C TYR A 132 2.83 18.48 -3.59
N ALA A 133 3.36 19.65 -3.23
CA ALA A 133 3.23 20.86 -4.06
C ALA A 133 3.94 20.69 -5.42
N HIS A 134 5.08 19.99 -5.46
CA HIS A 134 5.77 19.61 -6.69
C HIS A 134 4.92 18.65 -7.54
N ALA A 135 4.36 17.60 -6.93
CA ALA A 135 3.49 16.65 -7.61
C ALA A 135 2.24 17.31 -8.22
N ALA A 136 1.67 18.30 -7.52
CA ALA A 136 0.50 19.06 -7.98
C ALA A 136 0.83 20.14 -9.03
N HIS A 137 2.08 20.25 -9.50
CA HIS A 137 2.55 21.31 -10.41
C HIS A 137 2.29 22.74 -9.89
N PHE A 138 2.12 22.89 -8.57
CA PHE A 138 1.77 24.16 -7.93
C PHE A 138 2.73 24.43 -6.76
N ASN A 139 4.04 24.49 -7.06
CA ASN A 139 5.08 24.77 -6.07
C ASN A 139 5.58 26.22 -6.15
N ASN A 140 5.04 27.11 -5.32
CA ASN A 140 5.45 28.51 -5.25
C ASN A 140 5.46 29.01 -3.80
N PHE A 141 5.89 30.27 -3.60
CA PHE A 141 6.03 30.85 -2.26
C PHE A 141 4.72 30.90 -1.46
N PHE A 142 3.55 30.89 -2.11
CA PHE A 142 2.23 30.91 -1.46
C PHE A 142 1.67 29.50 -1.21
N SER A 143 1.91 28.56 -2.12
CA SER A 143 1.39 27.21 -2.00
C SER A 143 2.12 26.41 -0.92
N ARG A 144 3.44 26.58 -0.77
CA ARG A 144 4.23 25.84 0.24
C ARG A 144 3.71 26.05 1.68
N PRO A 145 3.46 27.28 2.18
CA PRO A 145 2.83 27.47 3.48
C PRO A 145 1.42 26.88 3.58
N LEU A 146 0.62 26.96 2.50
CA LEU A 146 -0.74 26.41 2.47
C LEU A 146 -0.74 24.88 2.60
N PHE A 147 0.03 24.18 1.77
CA PHE A 147 0.20 22.72 1.86
C PHE A 147 0.79 22.31 3.21
N THR A 148 1.78 23.06 3.72
CA THR A 148 2.37 22.78 5.03
C THR A 148 1.33 22.91 6.14
N PHE A 149 0.51 23.96 6.13
CA PHE A 149 -0.54 24.16 7.12
C PHE A 149 -1.65 23.11 7.01
N ALA A 150 -2.06 22.76 5.79
CA ALA A 150 -3.06 21.72 5.54
C ALA A 150 -2.59 20.36 6.07
N LEU A 151 -1.40 19.90 5.67
CA LEU A 151 -0.83 18.64 6.15
C LEU A 151 -0.57 18.64 7.66
N TRP A 152 -0.12 19.78 8.20
CA TRP A 152 0.03 19.94 9.64
C TRP A 152 -1.31 19.77 10.37
N GLY A 153 -2.40 20.38 9.88
CA GLY A 153 -3.73 20.28 10.48
C GLY A 153 -4.34 18.88 10.37
N LEU A 154 -4.14 18.21 9.23
CA LEU A 154 -4.66 16.88 8.95
C LEU A 154 -3.91 15.77 9.71
N ALA A 155 -2.60 15.88 9.87
CA ALA A 155 -1.81 14.69 10.16
C ALA A 155 -0.67 14.85 11.16
N SER A 156 -0.34 16.07 11.62
CA SER A 156 0.76 16.25 12.60
C SER A 156 0.52 15.56 13.95
N SER A 157 -0.75 15.28 14.28
CA SER A 157 -1.14 14.61 15.52
C SER A 157 -1.29 13.09 15.38
N ILE A 158 -1.21 12.54 14.16
CA ILE A 158 -1.39 11.11 13.92
C ILE A 158 -0.11 10.37 14.29
N ASP A 159 -0.23 9.53 15.30
CA ASP A 159 0.81 8.59 15.73
C ASP A 159 0.60 7.25 15.04
N ILE A 160 1.69 6.64 14.61
CA ILE A 160 1.72 5.24 14.22
C ILE A 160 1.54 4.40 15.50
N PRO A 161 0.64 3.39 15.53
CA PRO A 161 0.31 2.66 16.75
C PRO A 161 1.47 1.86 17.38
N ALA A 162 2.48 1.52 16.59
CA ALA A 162 3.68 0.78 17.00
C ALA A 162 4.49 1.50 18.09
N LYS A 163 5.18 0.72 18.92
CA LYS A 163 5.99 1.21 20.04
C LYS A 163 7.45 1.32 19.61
N VAL A 164 8.04 2.49 19.73
CA VAL A 164 9.42 2.72 19.27
C VAL A 164 10.43 2.09 20.24
N ASP A 165 11.47 1.42 19.75
CA ASP A 165 12.57 0.87 20.55
C ASP A 165 12.11 0.04 21.77
N VAL A 166 11.21 -0.91 21.53
CA VAL A 166 10.84 -1.92 22.54
C VAL A 166 11.52 -3.26 22.22
N PRO A 167 11.76 -4.13 23.22
CA PRO A 167 12.40 -5.41 22.96
C PRO A 167 11.59 -6.29 21.99
N LEU A 168 12.32 -6.98 21.10
CA LEU A 168 11.79 -8.07 20.28
C LEU A 168 11.24 -9.19 21.18
N ILE A 169 10.24 -9.92 20.71
CA ILE A 169 9.70 -11.10 21.41
C ILE A 169 10.82 -12.13 21.71
N ASP A 170 10.78 -12.78 22.88
CA ASP A 170 11.78 -13.75 23.31
C ASP A 170 11.65 -15.06 22.48
N PRO A 171 12.74 -15.68 22.00
CA PRO A 171 12.66 -16.94 21.27
C PRO A 171 12.03 -18.10 22.07
N SER A 172 12.13 -18.06 23.40
CA SER A 172 11.56 -19.08 24.30
C SER A 172 10.08 -18.89 24.59
N SER A 173 9.44 -17.90 23.97
CA SER A 173 8.01 -17.64 24.10
C SER A 173 7.19 -18.78 23.45
N SER A 174 7.10 -19.96 24.07
CA SER A 174 6.18 -21.01 23.63
C SER A 174 4.76 -20.56 23.95
N MET A 175 3.99 -20.20 22.93
CA MET A 175 2.58 -19.85 23.08
C MET A 175 1.80 -20.68 22.06
N GLN A 176 0.90 -21.52 22.56
CA GLN A 176 -0.01 -22.33 21.74
C GLN A 176 -0.88 -21.42 20.88
N ASP A 177 -0.96 -21.72 19.60
CA ASP A 177 -1.92 -21.09 18.69
C ASP A 177 -3.33 -21.62 18.93
N ALA A 178 -4.33 -20.97 18.32
CA ALA A 178 -5.75 -21.33 18.50
C ALA A 178 -6.06 -22.78 18.08
N ASP A 179 -5.24 -23.35 17.21
CA ASP A 179 -5.32 -24.74 16.73
C ASP A 179 -4.40 -25.71 17.51
N GLY A 180 -3.70 -25.23 18.55
CA GLY A 180 -2.85 -26.05 19.41
C GLY A 180 -1.41 -26.26 18.94
N ASP A 181 -1.05 -25.73 17.77
CA ASP A 181 0.33 -25.77 17.26
C ASP A 181 1.23 -24.76 17.99
N GLU A 182 2.46 -25.16 18.32
CA GLU A 182 3.49 -24.24 18.82
C GLU A 182 4.06 -23.44 17.65
N ALA A 183 3.77 -22.14 17.58
CA ALA A 183 4.48 -21.26 16.66
C ALA A 183 5.96 -21.19 17.08
N ASP A 184 6.86 -21.61 16.19
CA ASP A 184 8.29 -21.39 16.38
C ASP A 184 8.60 -19.90 16.26
N LEU A 185 8.85 -19.26 17.40
CA LEU A 185 9.23 -17.84 17.50
C LEU A 185 10.75 -17.65 17.63
N SER A 186 11.53 -18.72 17.47
CA SER A 186 12.98 -18.66 17.49
C SER A 186 13.51 -17.83 16.32
N ARG A 187 12.97 -18.07 15.12
CA ARG A 187 13.25 -17.30 13.90
C ARG A 187 11.95 -16.76 13.29
N LEU A 188 11.99 -15.51 12.85
CA LEU A 188 10.83 -14.79 12.37
C LEU A 188 10.95 -14.55 10.86
N PRO A 189 9.93 -14.90 10.05
CA PRO A 189 9.92 -14.58 8.62
C PRO A 189 10.08 -13.10 8.36
N VAL A 190 10.73 -12.77 7.24
CA VAL A 190 11.09 -11.39 6.91
C VAL A 190 10.36 -10.94 5.64
N VAL A 191 9.74 -9.78 5.70
CA VAL A 191 9.15 -9.09 4.54
C VAL A 191 9.89 -7.78 4.31
N VAL A 192 10.41 -7.56 3.12
CA VAL A 192 10.95 -6.26 2.69
C VAL A 192 9.92 -5.59 1.80
N LEU A 193 9.38 -4.43 2.22
CA LEU A 193 8.29 -3.74 1.53
C LEU A 193 8.78 -2.47 0.81
N SER A 194 8.49 -2.41 -0.49
CA SER A 194 8.71 -1.25 -1.36
C SER A 194 7.41 -0.46 -1.59
N HIS A 195 7.41 0.85 -1.26
CA HIS A 195 6.23 1.71 -1.43
C HIS A 195 5.95 2.13 -2.88
N GLY A 196 4.72 2.55 -3.19
CA GLY A 196 4.35 3.13 -4.48
C GLY A 196 4.99 4.49 -4.79
N ASP A 197 4.70 5.05 -5.97
CA ASP A 197 5.14 6.42 -6.31
C ASP A 197 4.33 7.46 -5.52
N VAL A 198 4.94 8.61 -5.21
CA VAL A 198 4.32 9.66 -4.38
C VAL A 198 3.91 9.13 -2.98
N SER A 199 4.68 8.17 -2.46
CA SER A 199 4.46 7.51 -1.17
C SER A 199 5.77 7.33 -0.40
N SER A 200 5.73 6.78 0.81
CA SER A 200 6.84 6.65 1.74
C SER A 200 6.71 5.43 2.65
N ARG A 201 7.75 5.13 3.45
CA ARG A 201 7.74 4.03 4.43
C ARG A 201 6.63 4.15 5.48
N THR A 202 6.08 5.35 5.68
CA THR A 202 5.04 5.62 6.67
C THR A 202 3.62 5.56 6.10
N ASP A 203 3.43 5.15 4.84
CA ASP A 203 2.07 5.07 4.25
C ASP A 203 1.44 3.67 4.33
N TYR A 204 2.16 2.66 4.83
CA TYR A 204 1.71 1.26 4.90
C TYR A 204 1.72 0.70 6.33
N THR A 205 1.68 1.57 7.35
CA THR A 205 1.99 1.19 8.72
C THR A 205 0.94 0.30 9.36
N ALA A 206 -0.31 0.39 8.92
CA ALA A 206 -1.37 -0.53 9.31
C ALA A 206 -1.14 -1.93 8.72
N TYR A 207 -0.77 -2.03 7.44
CA TYR A 207 -0.42 -3.30 6.80
C TYR A 207 0.81 -3.95 7.45
N CYS A 208 1.92 -3.21 7.55
CA CYS A 208 3.17 -3.70 8.15
C CYS A 208 2.99 -4.11 9.60
N GLY A 209 2.29 -3.29 10.40
CA GLY A 209 2.07 -3.59 11.81
C GLY A 209 1.08 -4.74 12.02
N GLU A 210 0.10 -4.94 11.14
CA GLU A 210 -0.77 -6.13 11.21
C GLU A 210 0.02 -7.42 10.93
N LEU A 211 0.92 -7.44 9.94
CA LEU A 211 1.84 -8.57 9.73
C LEU A 211 2.74 -8.78 10.95
N ALA A 212 3.32 -7.72 11.49
CA ALA A 212 4.20 -7.80 12.66
C ALA A 212 3.48 -8.30 13.92
N SER A 213 2.24 -7.88 14.14
CA SER A 213 1.42 -8.38 15.25
C SER A 213 1.10 -9.88 15.15
N ARG A 214 1.39 -10.52 14.01
CA ARG A 214 1.21 -11.96 13.77
C ARG A 214 2.52 -12.74 13.73
N GLY A 215 3.66 -12.09 13.97
CA GLY A 215 4.96 -12.77 14.11
C GLY A 215 5.90 -12.58 12.92
N ILE A 216 5.62 -11.62 12.04
CA ILE A 216 6.46 -11.34 10.87
C ILE A 216 7.36 -10.12 11.16
N VAL A 217 8.59 -10.10 10.70
CA VAL A 217 9.41 -8.88 10.69
C VAL A 217 9.24 -8.20 9.34
N VAL A 218 8.85 -6.92 9.34
CA VAL A 218 8.63 -6.15 8.10
C VAL A 218 9.57 -4.96 8.05
N ALA A 219 10.42 -4.88 7.03
CA ALA A 219 11.25 -3.73 6.71
C ALA A 219 10.60 -2.88 5.62
N ALA A 220 9.95 -1.77 5.99
CA ALA A 220 9.37 -0.83 5.05
C ALA A 220 10.40 0.22 4.62
N ILE A 221 10.85 0.16 3.36
CA ILE A 221 11.90 1.02 2.82
C ILE A 221 11.34 2.42 2.53
N GLU A 222 12.12 3.47 2.75
CA GLU A 222 11.88 4.79 2.15
C GLU A 222 12.85 4.97 0.98
N HIS A 223 12.32 4.98 -0.24
CA HIS A 223 13.12 5.10 -1.44
C HIS A 223 13.56 6.55 -1.70
N ARG A 224 14.83 6.74 -2.05
CA ARG A 224 15.44 8.05 -2.35
C ARG A 224 15.74 8.25 -3.83
N ASP A 225 15.00 7.55 -4.67
CA ASP A 225 14.95 7.62 -6.15
C ASP A 225 14.12 8.82 -6.68
N GLY A 226 13.57 9.66 -5.80
CA GLY A 226 12.64 10.73 -6.17
C GLY A 226 11.21 10.29 -6.39
N SER A 227 10.81 9.13 -5.84
CA SER A 227 9.41 8.69 -5.73
C SER A 227 8.76 9.07 -4.39
N CYS A 228 9.55 9.38 -3.37
CA CYS A 228 9.05 9.84 -2.08
C CYS A 228 8.73 11.35 -2.13
N PRO A 229 7.58 11.81 -1.57
CA PRO A 229 7.28 13.24 -1.43
C PRO A 229 8.43 14.03 -0.82
N GLY A 230 9.10 13.47 0.18
CA GLY A 230 10.29 14.09 0.73
C GLY A 230 11.03 13.19 1.70
N SER A 231 12.34 13.06 1.48
CA SER A 231 13.27 12.30 2.34
C SER A 231 14.53 13.11 2.63
N ILE A 232 15.24 12.71 3.69
CA ILE A 232 16.52 13.29 4.11
C ILE A 232 17.54 12.17 4.15
N VAL A 233 18.64 12.35 3.41
CA VAL A 233 19.82 11.50 3.45
C VAL A 233 20.83 12.14 4.40
N HIS A 234 21.22 11.44 5.46
CA HIS A 234 22.31 11.85 6.34
C HIS A 234 23.66 11.48 5.73
N LEU A 235 24.60 12.41 5.82
CA LEU A 235 25.95 12.30 5.27
C LEU A 235 26.99 12.46 6.39
N PRO A 236 28.24 12.03 6.15
CA PRO A 236 29.33 12.24 7.10
C PRO A 236 29.46 13.71 7.53
N HIS A 237 29.97 13.90 8.74
CA HIS A 237 30.17 15.21 9.37
C HIS A 237 28.87 16.02 9.60
N GLY A 238 27.74 15.32 9.80
CA GLY A 238 26.46 15.95 10.16
C GLY A 238 25.80 16.71 9.01
N LYS A 239 26.26 16.51 7.77
CA LYS A 239 25.61 17.06 6.58
C LYS A 239 24.34 16.29 6.26
N THR A 240 23.39 16.95 5.61
CA THR A 240 22.15 16.33 5.16
C THR A 240 21.82 16.76 3.74
N ARG A 241 21.31 15.84 2.93
CA ARG A 241 20.81 16.11 1.57
C ARG A 241 19.31 15.85 1.54
N ARG A 242 18.55 16.80 0.99
CA ARG A 242 17.10 16.64 0.77
C ARG A 242 16.87 15.95 -0.57
N VAL A 243 15.93 15.02 -0.57
CA VAL A 243 15.44 14.32 -1.75
C VAL A 243 13.94 14.59 -1.83
N LEU A 244 13.49 15.15 -2.95
CA LEU A 244 12.09 15.49 -3.21
C LEU A 244 11.60 14.68 -4.41
N LEU A 245 10.32 14.75 -4.73
CA LEU A 245 9.82 14.26 -6.01
C LEU A 245 10.47 15.03 -7.17
N TRP A 246 10.92 14.30 -8.19
CA TRP A 246 11.37 14.88 -9.45
C TRP A 246 10.91 14.05 -10.64
N ARG A 247 10.87 14.68 -11.81
CA ARG A 247 10.39 14.12 -13.07
C ARG A 247 11.51 14.03 -14.11
N ALA A 248 11.24 13.31 -15.20
CA ALA A 248 12.20 13.08 -16.28
C ALA A 248 12.75 14.39 -16.90
N ASP A 249 11.93 15.43 -17.01
CA ASP A 249 12.28 16.74 -17.56
C ASP A 249 13.34 17.50 -16.74
N GLN A 250 13.60 17.08 -15.49
CA GLN A 250 14.61 17.65 -14.61
C GLN A 250 15.99 17.00 -14.77
N LEU A 251 16.10 15.88 -15.50
CA LEU A 251 17.34 15.15 -15.73
C LEU A 251 18.00 15.56 -17.05
N LYS A 252 19.34 15.64 -17.09
CA LYS A 252 20.05 15.91 -18.35
C LYS A 252 19.91 14.70 -19.28
N PRO A 253 19.52 14.91 -20.55
CA PRO A 253 19.48 13.82 -21.52
C PRO A 253 20.89 13.33 -21.85
N GLU A 254 21.02 12.03 -22.10
CA GLU A 254 22.26 11.44 -22.59
C GLU A 254 22.46 11.72 -24.08
N ASN A 255 23.73 11.90 -24.46
CA ASN A 255 24.29 11.93 -25.83
C ASN A 255 23.27 11.98 -26.99
N GLY A 256 22.91 13.20 -27.39
CA GLY A 256 22.16 13.45 -28.63
C GLY A 256 20.63 13.35 -28.52
N LYS A 257 20.08 12.99 -27.36
CA LYS A 257 18.63 13.08 -27.09
C LYS A 257 18.26 14.50 -26.65
N GLU A 258 17.06 14.95 -27.02
CA GLU A 258 16.51 16.24 -26.57
C GLU A 258 15.98 16.16 -25.13
N GLU A 259 15.45 15.00 -24.73
CA GLU A 259 14.86 14.76 -23.42
C GLU A 259 15.06 13.33 -22.92
N VAL A 260 14.90 13.15 -21.61
CA VAL A 260 14.84 11.82 -20.97
C VAL A 260 13.40 11.34 -21.08
N SER A 261 13.17 10.17 -21.69
CA SER A 261 11.83 9.60 -21.78
C SER A 261 11.33 9.14 -20.40
N ASN A 262 10.02 9.10 -20.22
CA ASN A 262 9.42 8.61 -18.96
C ASN A 262 9.81 7.15 -18.66
N ASP A 263 9.97 6.32 -19.70
CA ASP A 263 10.37 4.92 -19.55
C ASP A 263 11.81 4.79 -19.08
N GLU A 264 12.73 5.57 -19.66
CA GLU A 264 14.12 5.62 -19.21
C GLU A 264 14.19 6.10 -17.75
N TRP A 265 13.49 7.19 -17.43
CA TRP A 265 13.45 7.72 -16.06
C TRP A 265 12.93 6.69 -15.04
N ARG A 266 11.88 5.94 -15.39
CA ARG A 266 11.35 4.87 -14.53
C ARG A 266 12.30 3.70 -14.39
N PHE A 267 12.95 3.28 -15.48
CA PHE A 267 13.97 2.25 -15.45
C PHE A 267 15.10 2.62 -14.48
N GLN A 268 15.58 3.86 -14.53
CA GLN A 268 16.61 4.37 -13.63
C GLN A 268 16.16 4.41 -12.16
N LYS A 269 14.90 4.82 -11.90
CA LYS A 269 14.31 4.77 -10.56
C LYS A 269 14.24 3.34 -10.02
N LEU A 270 13.82 2.38 -10.84
CA LEU A 270 13.70 0.98 -10.43
C LEU A 270 15.07 0.35 -10.15
N ALA A 271 16.09 0.66 -10.94
CA ALA A 271 17.47 0.25 -10.66
C ALA A 271 17.96 0.79 -9.29
N TYR A 272 17.62 2.03 -8.94
CA TYR A 272 17.93 2.58 -7.62
C TYR A 272 17.18 1.86 -6.49
N ARG A 273 15.90 1.53 -6.70
CA ARG A 273 15.09 0.78 -5.73
C ARG A 273 15.63 -0.62 -5.51
N ASP A 274 16.07 -1.30 -6.57
CA ASP A 274 16.71 -2.61 -6.48
C ASP A 274 17.95 -2.56 -5.57
N ALA A 275 18.81 -1.56 -5.75
CA ALA A 275 19.97 -1.34 -4.90
C ALA A 275 19.58 -1.06 -3.42
N GLU A 276 18.55 -0.26 -3.17
CA GLU A 276 18.05 -0.01 -1.81
C GLU A 276 17.45 -1.26 -1.15
N ILE A 277 16.79 -2.13 -1.92
CA ILE A 277 16.27 -3.42 -1.45
C ILE A 277 17.43 -4.33 -1.03
N HIS A 278 18.46 -4.46 -1.87
CA HIS A 278 19.65 -5.25 -1.56
C HIS A 278 20.39 -4.76 -0.32
N GLU A 279 20.60 -3.44 -0.21
CA GLU A 279 21.24 -2.86 0.97
C GLU A 279 20.39 -3.02 2.23
N THR A 280 19.05 -2.98 2.11
CA THR A 280 18.17 -3.28 3.24
C THR A 280 18.36 -4.73 3.68
N ILE A 281 18.32 -5.70 2.76
CA ILE A 281 18.54 -7.12 3.06
C ILE A 281 19.90 -7.34 3.73
N ARG A 282 20.96 -6.74 3.21
CA ARG A 282 22.31 -6.79 3.79
C ARG A 282 22.34 -6.32 5.24
N VAL A 283 21.64 -5.22 5.56
CA VAL A 283 21.54 -4.72 6.95
C VAL A 283 20.75 -5.68 7.83
N LEU A 284 19.69 -6.31 7.31
CA LEU A 284 18.97 -7.35 8.06
C LEU A 284 19.87 -8.58 8.32
N GLU A 285 20.67 -8.98 7.35
CA GLU A 285 21.67 -10.05 7.51
C GLU A 285 22.72 -9.69 8.56
N ASP A 286 23.17 -8.43 8.60
CA ASP A 286 24.04 -7.93 9.68
C ASP A 286 23.42 -8.14 11.07
N LEU A 287 22.11 -7.84 11.21
CA LEU A 287 21.39 -8.05 12.47
C LEU A 287 21.34 -9.54 12.86
N ASP A 288 21.00 -10.42 11.92
CA ASP A 288 20.91 -11.86 12.15
C ASP A 288 22.27 -12.48 12.48
N LEU A 289 23.36 -11.97 11.88
CA LEU A 289 24.73 -12.37 12.17
C LEU A 289 25.25 -11.86 13.52
N GLY A 290 24.47 -11.03 14.22
CA GLY A 290 24.82 -10.49 15.54
C GLY A 290 25.64 -9.20 15.50
N ARG A 291 25.60 -8.45 14.39
CA ARG A 291 26.20 -7.11 14.27
C ARG A 291 25.22 -5.98 14.68
N GLY A 292 24.25 -6.29 15.54
CA GLY A 292 23.22 -5.34 15.98
C GLY A 292 23.78 -4.06 16.63
N ASP A 293 24.82 -4.18 17.44
CA ASP A 293 25.51 -3.03 18.05
C ASP A 293 26.17 -2.11 17.04
N GLU A 294 26.79 -2.69 15.99
CA GLU A 294 27.39 -1.91 14.90
C GLU A 294 26.30 -1.15 14.14
N VAL A 295 25.23 -1.83 13.75
CA VAL A 295 24.07 -1.21 13.08
C VAL A 295 23.51 -0.06 13.92
N PHE A 296 23.33 -0.27 15.23
CA PHE A 296 22.88 0.78 16.15
C PHE A 296 23.85 1.97 16.21
N SER A 297 25.16 1.71 16.29
CA SER A 297 26.19 2.75 16.37
C SER A 297 26.21 3.65 15.13
N TYR A 298 26.04 3.05 13.94
CA TYR A 298 26.00 3.75 12.66
C TYR A 298 24.64 4.34 12.33
N ASN A 299 23.58 3.94 13.04
CA ASN A 299 22.23 4.44 12.79
C ASN A 299 22.15 5.96 13.05
N TYR A 300 21.85 6.73 12.00
CA TYR A 300 21.63 8.18 12.10
C TYR A 300 20.36 8.53 12.88
N ARG A 301 19.39 7.61 12.95
CA ARG A 301 18.12 7.79 13.66
C ARG A 301 18.23 7.62 15.16
N LYS A 302 19.36 7.05 15.64
CA LYS A 302 19.63 6.78 17.05
C LYS A 302 18.55 5.91 17.71
N GLU A 303 17.95 5.02 16.93
CA GLU A 303 16.98 4.00 17.32
C GLU A 303 17.59 2.60 17.18
N GLY A 304 17.02 1.61 17.87
CA GLY A 304 17.51 0.23 17.85
C GLY A 304 18.49 -0.12 18.97
N LYS A 305 18.31 0.43 20.17
CA LYS A 305 19.20 0.17 21.32
C LYS A 305 19.33 -1.32 21.72
N ASP A 306 18.32 -2.12 21.40
CA ASP A 306 18.25 -3.55 21.74
C ASP A 306 18.54 -4.45 20.52
N LEU A 307 19.14 -3.90 19.45
CA LEU A 307 19.44 -4.64 18.22
C LEU A 307 20.47 -5.77 18.44
N GLU A 308 21.27 -5.72 19.51
CA GLU A 308 22.17 -6.82 19.90
C GLU A 308 21.44 -8.16 20.10
N HIS A 309 20.17 -8.12 20.50
CA HIS A 309 19.33 -9.31 20.75
C HIS A 309 18.72 -9.91 19.48
N TRP A 310 19.05 -9.40 18.28
CA TRP A 310 18.51 -9.86 17.00
C TRP A 310 19.32 -10.98 16.35
N LYS A 311 20.45 -11.38 16.96
CA LYS A 311 21.29 -12.47 16.48
C LYS A 311 20.48 -13.78 16.34
N GLY A 312 20.49 -14.36 15.14
CA GLY A 312 19.82 -15.61 14.81
C GLY A 312 18.29 -15.55 14.88
N ARG A 313 17.69 -14.36 14.84
CA ARG A 313 16.24 -14.16 14.99
C ARG A 313 15.50 -13.99 13.68
N LEU A 314 16.19 -13.73 12.57
CA LEU A 314 15.55 -13.50 11.27
C LEU A 314 15.60 -14.77 10.43
N ASP A 315 14.49 -15.09 9.79
CA ASP A 315 14.40 -16.27 8.93
C ASP A 315 14.51 -15.87 7.44
N PHE A 316 15.73 -15.95 6.92
CA PHE A 316 16.00 -15.71 5.50
C PHE A 316 15.63 -16.88 4.59
N SER A 317 15.28 -18.06 5.13
CA SER A 317 14.68 -19.11 4.31
C SER A 317 13.25 -18.78 3.89
N HIS A 318 12.62 -17.80 4.55
CA HIS A 318 11.30 -17.26 4.23
C HIS A 318 11.35 -15.74 4.04
N LEU A 319 12.34 -15.26 3.28
CA LEU A 319 12.45 -13.85 2.89
C LEU A 319 11.48 -13.54 1.74
N VAL A 320 10.54 -12.63 1.99
CA VAL A 320 9.56 -12.16 1.00
C VAL A 320 9.88 -10.73 0.58
N ILE A 321 9.90 -10.47 -0.73
CA ILE A 321 9.92 -9.09 -1.25
C ILE A 321 8.50 -8.70 -1.62
N ALA A 322 8.01 -7.66 -0.96
CA ALA A 322 6.68 -7.12 -1.17
C ALA A 322 6.74 -5.72 -1.79
N GLY A 323 5.70 -5.36 -2.52
CA GLY A 323 5.57 -4.00 -3.03
C GLY A 323 4.17 -3.63 -3.45
N HIS A 324 3.90 -2.33 -3.50
CA HIS A 324 2.65 -1.78 -4.00
C HIS A 324 2.88 -0.79 -5.15
N SER A 325 2.06 -0.83 -6.20
CA SER A 325 2.13 0.13 -7.32
C SER A 325 3.52 0.17 -7.97
N PHE A 326 4.19 1.33 -8.04
CA PHE A 326 5.58 1.42 -8.50
C PHE A 326 6.54 0.54 -7.69
N GLY A 327 6.26 0.34 -6.39
CA GLY A 327 7.00 -0.59 -5.53
C GLY A 327 6.73 -2.06 -5.83
N ALA A 328 5.55 -2.41 -6.35
CA ALA A 328 5.29 -3.77 -6.85
C ALA A 328 6.14 -4.07 -8.09
N THR A 329 6.34 -3.09 -8.99
CA THR A 329 7.28 -3.23 -10.11
C THR A 329 8.73 -3.37 -9.63
N GLY A 330 9.14 -2.58 -8.64
CA GLY A 330 10.46 -2.70 -8.01
C GLY A 330 10.67 -4.07 -7.34
N ALA A 331 9.66 -4.57 -6.62
CA ALA A 331 9.69 -5.89 -6.01
C ALA A 331 9.84 -6.99 -7.07
N LEU A 332 9.06 -6.97 -8.16
CA LEU A 332 9.19 -7.93 -9.26
C LEU A 332 10.60 -7.93 -9.89
N GLN A 333 11.26 -6.77 -9.98
CA GLN A 333 12.64 -6.69 -10.46
C GLN A 333 13.61 -7.28 -9.43
N ALA A 334 13.45 -6.91 -8.16
CA ALA A 334 14.32 -7.38 -7.08
C ALA A 334 14.23 -8.89 -6.86
N LEU A 335 13.11 -9.53 -7.13
CA LEU A 335 12.99 -11.00 -7.06
C LEU A 335 13.91 -11.76 -8.02
N LYS A 336 14.44 -11.10 -9.07
CA LYS A 336 15.42 -11.69 -9.98
C LYS A 336 16.86 -11.48 -9.51
N SER A 337 17.16 -10.34 -8.90
CA SER A 337 18.51 -9.97 -8.46
C SER A 337 18.81 -10.45 -7.03
N ALA A 338 17.81 -10.48 -6.16
CA ALA A 338 17.92 -10.90 -4.77
C ALA A 338 17.82 -12.42 -4.64
N ASN A 339 18.95 -13.11 -4.83
CA ASN A 339 19.04 -14.58 -4.78
C ASN A 339 18.55 -15.23 -3.47
N SER A 340 18.40 -14.46 -2.38
CA SER A 340 17.91 -14.95 -1.08
C SER A 340 16.38 -14.85 -0.92
N ALA A 341 15.67 -14.15 -1.81
CA ALA A 341 14.22 -14.07 -1.73
C ALA A 341 13.58 -15.42 -2.08
N THR A 342 12.57 -15.82 -1.32
CA THR A 342 11.86 -17.10 -1.51
C THR A 342 10.40 -16.93 -1.91
N GLY A 343 9.91 -15.70 -1.99
CA GLY A 343 8.60 -15.39 -2.57
C GLY A 343 8.35 -13.89 -2.73
N GLY A 344 7.30 -13.55 -3.48
CA GLY A 344 6.91 -12.16 -3.73
C GLY A 344 5.44 -11.86 -3.44
N ILE A 345 5.16 -10.72 -2.78
CA ILE A 345 3.80 -10.19 -2.59
C ILE A 345 3.64 -8.90 -3.39
N ILE A 346 2.85 -8.95 -4.44
CA ILE A 346 2.77 -7.91 -5.48
C ILE A 346 1.37 -7.31 -5.46
N LEU A 347 1.25 -6.11 -4.89
CA LEU A 347 -0.03 -5.42 -4.69
C LEU A 347 -0.23 -4.37 -5.79
N ASP A 348 -1.27 -4.51 -6.61
CA ASP A 348 -1.58 -3.61 -7.72
C ASP A 348 -0.33 -3.16 -8.50
N PRO A 349 0.39 -4.06 -9.21
CA PRO A 349 1.52 -3.67 -10.06
C PRO A 349 1.13 -2.50 -10.97
N GLY A 350 2.04 -1.55 -11.12
CA GLY A 350 1.70 -0.25 -11.66
C GLY A 350 1.51 -0.23 -13.17
N LYS A 351 0.40 0.38 -13.62
CA LYS A 351 -0.03 0.51 -15.02
C LYS A 351 0.80 1.45 -15.89
N SER A 352 1.77 2.13 -15.29
CA SER A 352 2.70 3.04 -15.96
C SER A 352 4.05 3.02 -15.25
N SER A 353 4.40 1.93 -14.59
CA SER A 353 5.56 1.83 -13.69
C SER A 353 6.84 1.31 -14.35
N GLY A 354 6.90 1.30 -15.68
CA GLY A 354 7.96 0.61 -16.43
C GLY A 354 7.62 -0.86 -16.67
N GLN A 355 8.34 -1.52 -17.57
CA GLN A 355 8.07 -2.91 -17.94
C GLN A 355 8.19 -3.86 -16.73
N LEU A 356 7.19 -4.72 -16.54
CA LEU A 356 7.20 -5.71 -15.47
C LEU A 356 8.18 -6.83 -15.81
N ASN A 357 8.96 -7.26 -14.80
CA ASN A 357 9.84 -8.42 -14.94
C ASN A 357 9.00 -9.70 -15.07
N THR A 358 9.28 -10.49 -16.10
CA THR A 358 8.61 -11.78 -16.35
C THR A 358 9.47 -12.97 -15.91
N ASP A 359 10.73 -12.73 -15.56
CA ASP A 359 11.73 -13.75 -15.24
C ASP A 359 11.89 -13.85 -13.72
N ILE A 360 11.06 -14.72 -13.12
CA ILE A 360 10.84 -14.87 -11.68
C ILE A 360 10.65 -16.36 -11.38
N ASP A 361 11.55 -16.91 -10.57
CA ASP A 361 11.63 -18.35 -10.31
C ASP A 361 11.26 -18.71 -8.87
N VAL A 362 10.55 -17.82 -8.19
CA VAL A 362 10.01 -18.01 -6.84
C VAL A 362 8.50 -17.79 -6.82
N PRO A 363 7.77 -18.39 -5.86
CA PRO A 363 6.33 -18.22 -5.76
C PRO A 363 5.88 -16.76 -5.68
N LEU A 364 4.73 -16.46 -6.27
CA LEU A 364 4.14 -15.11 -6.27
C LEU A 364 2.71 -15.11 -5.73
N LEU A 365 2.41 -14.13 -4.89
CA LEU A 365 1.05 -13.69 -4.60
C LEU A 365 0.84 -12.31 -5.25
N VAL A 366 0.01 -12.25 -6.29
CA VAL A 366 -0.37 -11.01 -6.94
C VAL A 366 -1.81 -10.66 -6.57
N VAL A 367 -2.02 -9.50 -5.96
CA VAL A 367 -3.34 -9.01 -5.57
C VAL A 367 -3.64 -7.71 -6.27
N HIS A 368 -4.70 -7.71 -7.09
CA HIS A 368 -5.30 -6.49 -7.60
C HIS A 368 -6.42 -5.98 -6.69
N SER A 369 -6.58 -4.67 -6.62
CA SER A 369 -7.82 -4.06 -6.16
C SER A 369 -8.91 -4.12 -7.23
N ASP A 370 -10.17 -4.09 -6.81
CA ASP A 370 -11.33 -4.12 -7.70
C ASP A 370 -11.28 -2.99 -8.74
N SER A 371 -10.93 -1.78 -8.30
CA SER A 371 -10.75 -0.64 -9.21
C SER A 371 -9.65 -0.86 -10.25
N TRP A 372 -8.58 -1.58 -9.88
CA TRP A 372 -7.43 -1.80 -10.75
C TRP A 372 -7.74 -2.82 -11.84
N SER A 373 -8.42 -3.92 -11.48
CA SER A 373 -8.87 -4.92 -12.44
C SER A 373 -9.99 -4.43 -13.35
N LYS A 374 -10.90 -3.57 -12.86
CA LYS A 374 -11.96 -2.93 -13.68
C LYS A 374 -11.40 -2.03 -14.77
N ALA A 375 -10.33 -1.28 -14.47
CA ALA A 375 -9.81 -0.28 -15.38
C ALA A 375 -9.04 -0.94 -16.54
N HIS A 376 -9.58 -0.84 -17.75
CA HIS A 376 -8.91 -1.29 -18.97
C HIS A 376 -7.85 -0.27 -19.38
N THR A 377 -6.58 -0.65 -19.27
CA THR A 377 -5.43 0.20 -19.60
C THR A 377 -4.43 -0.57 -20.44
N ILE A 378 -4.02 0.00 -21.57
CA ILE A 378 -2.95 -0.57 -22.40
C ILE A 378 -1.61 -0.26 -21.76
N PHE A 379 -0.82 -1.30 -21.56
CA PHE A 379 0.48 -1.31 -20.89
C PHE A 379 1.45 -2.12 -21.74
N TYR A 380 2.44 -1.45 -22.36
CA TYR A 380 3.39 -2.06 -23.29
C TYR A 380 2.70 -2.90 -24.38
N ASN A 381 1.76 -2.27 -25.09
CA ASN A 381 0.96 -2.85 -26.19
C ASN A 381 0.01 -3.98 -25.81
N ARG A 382 -0.23 -4.21 -24.52
CA ARG A 382 -1.15 -5.26 -24.03
C ARG A 382 -2.03 -4.75 -22.90
N PRO A 383 -3.24 -5.29 -22.69
CA PRO A 383 -4.03 -4.93 -21.52
C PRO A 383 -3.27 -5.29 -20.23
N HIS A 384 -3.20 -4.38 -19.28
CA HIS A 384 -2.44 -4.57 -18.05
C HIS A 384 -2.85 -5.83 -17.27
N PHE A 385 -4.15 -6.09 -17.14
CA PHE A 385 -4.66 -7.27 -16.45
C PHE A 385 -4.15 -8.57 -17.08
N ASP A 386 -4.16 -8.66 -18.41
CA ASP A 386 -3.65 -9.84 -19.14
C ASP A 386 -2.14 -10.00 -18.97
N THR A 387 -1.38 -8.90 -19.01
CA THR A 387 0.07 -8.93 -18.76
C THR A 387 0.39 -9.50 -17.38
N VAL A 388 -0.33 -9.05 -16.34
CA VAL A 388 -0.14 -9.54 -14.97
C VAL A 388 -0.58 -10.99 -14.82
N ARG A 389 -1.72 -11.37 -15.41
CA ARG A 389 -2.19 -12.76 -15.42
C ARG A 389 -1.15 -13.68 -16.06
N ASP A 390 -0.62 -13.31 -17.21
CA ASP A 390 0.36 -14.12 -17.94
C ASP A 390 1.65 -14.27 -17.14
N ILE A 391 2.13 -13.21 -16.47
CA ILE A 391 3.28 -13.30 -15.55
C ILE A 391 3.00 -14.33 -14.45
N ALA A 392 1.86 -14.20 -13.77
CA ALA A 392 1.49 -15.12 -12.69
C ALA A 392 1.37 -16.57 -13.19
N SER A 393 0.80 -16.79 -14.37
CA SER A 393 0.69 -18.11 -15.01
C SER A 393 2.05 -18.70 -15.39
N HIS A 394 2.96 -17.89 -15.93
CA HIS A 394 4.32 -18.34 -16.25
C HIS A 394 5.12 -18.68 -14.99
N VAL A 395 4.94 -17.93 -13.90
CA VAL A 395 5.53 -18.26 -12.61
C VAL A 395 4.92 -19.55 -12.06
N LEU A 396 3.60 -19.72 -12.14
CA LEU A 396 2.91 -20.95 -11.72
C LEU A 396 3.51 -22.17 -12.44
N ASN A 397 3.69 -22.09 -13.75
CA ASN A 397 4.24 -23.17 -14.55
C ASN A 397 5.70 -23.51 -14.20
N ARG A 398 6.49 -22.52 -13.78
CA ARG A 398 7.90 -22.71 -13.41
C ARG A 398 8.08 -23.24 -11.99
N THR A 399 7.28 -22.74 -11.06
CA THR A 399 7.49 -22.93 -9.61
C THR A 399 6.49 -23.92 -8.99
N GLY A 400 5.38 -24.19 -9.68
CA GLY A 400 4.24 -24.92 -9.13
C GLY A 400 3.37 -24.10 -8.18
N ALA A 401 3.73 -22.84 -7.89
CA ALA A 401 3.03 -22.00 -6.91
C ALA A 401 3.01 -20.52 -7.31
N SER A 402 1.84 -20.05 -7.75
CA SER A 402 1.61 -18.63 -8.00
C SER A 402 0.12 -18.34 -8.00
N TRP A 403 -0.25 -17.18 -7.46
CA TRP A 403 -1.63 -16.73 -7.36
C TRP A 403 -1.77 -15.34 -7.97
N PHE A 404 -2.82 -15.16 -8.74
CA PHE A 404 -3.29 -13.83 -9.15
C PHE A 404 -4.77 -13.71 -8.85
N MET A 405 -5.13 -12.70 -8.07
CA MET A 405 -6.50 -12.51 -7.61
C MET A 405 -6.90 -11.04 -7.55
N THR A 406 -8.20 -10.79 -7.64
CA THR A 406 -8.80 -9.47 -7.42
C THR A 406 -9.52 -9.43 -6.08
N SER A 407 -9.17 -8.46 -5.25
CA SER A 407 -9.83 -8.09 -4.00
C SER A 407 -11.03 -7.18 -4.29
N LEU A 408 -12.24 -7.73 -4.26
CA LEU A 408 -13.48 -7.06 -4.60
C LEU A 408 -13.78 -5.86 -3.69
N LYS A 409 -14.42 -4.82 -4.25
CA LYS A 409 -14.85 -3.59 -3.57
C LYS A 409 -13.72 -2.72 -3.01
N THR A 410 -12.46 -3.08 -3.23
CA THR A 410 -11.29 -2.29 -2.86
C THR A 410 -10.87 -1.35 -4.00
N SER A 411 -10.15 -0.29 -3.66
CA SER A 411 -9.47 0.59 -4.63
C SER A 411 -7.96 0.56 -4.46
N HIS A 412 -7.22 1.14 -5.40
CA HIS A 412 -5.76 1.17 -5.39
C HIS A 412 -5.12 1.52 -4.03
N PRO A 413 -5.53 2.60 -3.32
CA PRO A 413 -4.94 2.92 -2.03
C PRO A 413 -5.41 2.04 -0.86
N SER A 414 -6.24 1.02 -1.06
CA SER A 414 -6.86 0.23 0.02
C SER A 414 -5.88 -0.55 0.89
N CYS A 415 -4.68 -0.85 0.37
CA CYS A 415 -3.60 -1.47 1.14
C CYS A 415 -2.76 -0.46 1.94
N THR A 416 -3.01 0.85 1.78
CA THR A 416 -2.29 1.94 2.45
C THR A 416 -3.06 2.46 3.67
N ASP A 417 -2.42 3.32 4.44
CA ASP A 417 -3.00 4.00 5.60
C ASP A 417 -4.02 5.08 5.20
N ALA A 418 -3.96 5.58 3.96
CA ALA A 418 -4.75 6.74 3.55
C ALA A 418 -6.27 6.53 3.74
N PRO A 419 -6.88 5.40 3.31
CA PRO A 419 -8.32 5.16 3.52
C PRO A 419 -8.70 4.98 5.00
N LEU A 420 -7.76 4.59 5.87
CA LEU A 420 -8.03 4.51 7.31
C LEU A 420 -8.07 5.88 7.98
N ILE A 421 -7.29 6.83 7.44
CA ILE A 421 -7.18 8.19 7.95
C ILE A 421 -8.31 9.06 7.39
N GLU A 422 -8.60 8.97 6.09
CA GLU A 422 -9.59 9.78 5.38
C GLU A 422 -10.62 8.91 4.63
N PRO A 423 -11.43 8.10 5.33
CA PRO A 423 -12.32 7.12 4.71
C PRO A 423 -13.38 7.77 3.81
N LEU A 424 -13.93 8.92 4.20
CA LEU A 424 -15.02 9.56 3.48
C LEU A 424 -14.55 10.18 2.17
N LEU A 425 -13.46 10.96 2.21
CA LEU A 425 -12.91 11.61 1.02
C LEU A 425 -12.42 10.56 0.01
N LEU A 426 -11.74 9.52 0.48
CA LEU A 426 -11.18 8.50 -0.41
C LEU A 426 -12.22 7.51 -0.93
N SER A 427 -13.27 7.16 -0.17
CA SER A 427 -14.38 6.37 -0.72
C SER A 427 -15.10 7.11 -1.86
N TRP A 428 -15.22 8.44 -1.75
CA TRP A 428 -15.86 9.27 -2.77
C TRP A 428 -14.99 9.44 -4.02
N THR A 429 -13.67 9.63 -3.85
CA THR A 429 -12.77 9.82 -5.00
C THR A 429 -12.33 8.52 -5.67
N THR A 430 -12.24 7.41 -4.95
CA THR A 430 -11.68 6.14 -5.48
C THR A 430 -12.72 5.08 -5.81
N GLY A 431 -13.98 5.29 -5.41
CA GLY A 431 -15.07 4.34 -5.65
C GLY A 431 -15.02 3.05 -4.82
N ALA A 432 -14.13 2.96 -3.82
CA ALA A 432 -14.12 1.85 -2.87
C ALA A 432 -15.42 1.81 -2.07
N THR A 433 -16.05 0.64 -1.99
CA THR A 433 -17.33 0.44 -1.29
C THR A 433 -17.22 -0.51 -0.09
N ILE A 434 -16.06 -1.16 0.10
CA ILE A 434 -15.79 -1.98 1.27
C ILE A 434 -15.50 -1.12 2.50
N ASN A 435 -15.78 -1.65 3.69
CA ASN A 435 -15.25 -1.06 4.91
C ASN A 435 -13.72 -1.08 4.86
N VAL A 436 -13.06 0.06 5.04
CA VAL A 436 -11.60 0.20 4.90
C VAL A 436 -10.80 -0.74 5.79
N ARG A 437 -11.29 -1.05 7.00
CA ARG A 437 -10.62 -2.00 7.91
C ARG A 437 -10.79 -3.45 7.47
N GLU A 438 -11.95 -3.75 6.89
CA GLU A 438 -12.25 -5.06 6.31
C GLU A 438 -11.37 -5.29 5.08
N GLY A 439 -11.29 -4.32 4.16
CA GLY A 439 -10.40 -4.39 3.00
C GLY A 439 -8.94 -4.64 3.39
N LEU A 440 -8.38 -3.83 4.28
CA LEU A 440 -7.01 -4.03 4.75
C LEU A 440 -6.81 -5.41 5.41
N ARG A 441 -7.79 -5.87 6.21
CA ARG A 441 -7.72 -7.20 6.85
C ARG A 441 -7.65 -8.32 5.83
N GLU A 442 -8.37 -8.21 4.71
CA GLU A 442 -8.31 -9.21 3.63
C GLU A 442 -6.90 -9.25 2.99
N TYR A 443 -6.29 -8.10 2.71
CA TYR A 443 -4.88 -8.04 2.24
C TYR A 443 -3.92 -8.70 3.23
N VAL A 444 -4.06 -8.39 4.53
CA VAL A 444 -3.24 -9.00 5.59
C VAL A 444 -3.47 -10.52 5.64
N ARG A 445 -4.73 -10.97 5.60
CA ARG A 445 -5.08 -12.39 5.70
C ARG A 445 -4.42 -13.20 4.60
N VAL A 446 -4.62 -12.80 3.33
CA VAL A 446 -4.05 -13.55 2.20
C VAL A 446 -2.52 -13.49 2.17
N SER A 447 -1.92 -12.39 2.64
CA SER A 447 -0.46 -12.27 2.78
C SER A 447 0.07 -13.25 3.84
N MET A 448 -0.64 -13.42 4.96
CA MET A 448 -0.28 -14.40 5.99
C MET A 448 -0.45 -15.83 5.49
N GLU A 449 -1.56 -16.14 4.79
CA GLU A 449 -1.78 -17.46 4.15
C GLU A 449 -0.61 -17.79 3.18
N PHE A 450 -0.11 -16.80 2.43
CA PHE A 450 1.01 -16.99 1.51
C PHE A 450 2.35 -17.18 2.22
N ILE A 451 2.63 -16.41 3.27
CA ILE A 451 3.86 -16.60 4.07
C ILE A 451 3.84 -17.97 4.75
N GLU A 452 2.69 -18.40 5.30
CA GLU A 452 2.53 -19.74 5.87
C GLU A 452 2.72 -20.84 4.82
N PHE A 453 2.24 -20.64 3.60
CA PHE A 453 2.50 -21.54 2.48
C PHE A 453 4.00 -21.67 2.20
N LEU A 454 4.76 -20.56 2.21
CA LEU A 454 6.21 -20.62 2.02
C LEU A 454 6.89 -21.41 3.14
N GLN A 455 6.40 -21.31 4.38
CA GLN A 455 6.95 -22.02 5.54
C GLN A 455 6.62 -23.51 5.56
N THR A 456 5.41 -23.89 5.14
CA THR A 456 4.86 -25.24 5.38
C THR A 456 4.64 -26.05 4.11
N GLY A 457 4.63 -25.40 2.95
CA GLY A 457 4.19 -25.96 1.67
C GLY A 457 2.68 -26.24 1.58
N LYS A 458 1.91 -25.92 2.63
CA LYS A 458 0.46 -26.16 2.69
C LYS A 458 -0.31 -24.92 2.27
N ARG A 459 -1.31 -25.10 1.42
CA ARG A 459 -2.24 -24.03 1.04
C ARG A 459 -3.40 -24.03 2.03
N SER A 460 -3.88 -22.84 2.38
CA SER A 460 -5.03 -22.65 3.27
C SER A 460 -5.87 -21.49 2.77
N GLY A 461 -7.11 -21.37 3.26
CA GLY A 461 -7.97 -20.23 3.00
C GLY A 461 -8.22 -19.98 1.50
N VAL A 462 -7.89 -18.78 1.04
CA VAL A 462 -8.12 -18.36 -0.36
C VAL A 462 -7.14 -19.05 -1.31
N LEU A 463 -5.97 -19.48 -0.83
CA LEU A 463 -4.93 -20.06 -1.67
C LEU A 463 -5.24 -21.49 -2.16
N ASP A 464 -6.21 -22.18 -1.54
CA ASP A 464 -6.53 -23.58 -1.86
C ASP A 464 -7.79 -23.77 -2.73
N ILE A 465 -8.51 -22.69 -3.07
CA ILE A 465 -9.79 -22.78 -3.80
C ILE A 465 -9.63 -22.94 -5.33
N GLY A 466 -8.40 -22.81 -5.84
CA GLY A 466 -8.08 -22.83 -7.26
C GLY A 466 -8.64 -21.63 -8.04
N PRO A 467 -8.49 -21.62 -9.38
CA PRO A 467 -9.05 -20.57 -10.23
C PRO A 467 -10.58 -20.55 -10.18
N THR A 468 -11.14 -19.34 -10.13
CA THR A 468 -12.58 -19.10 -10.10
C THR A 468 -13.07 -18.24 -11.27
N HIS A 469 -12.20 -17.38 -11.81
CA HIS A 469 -12.54 -16.43 -12.86
C HIS A 469 -11.38 -16.32 -13.85
N GLU A 470 -11.55 -16.75 -15.10
CA GLU A 470 -10.49 -16.66 -16.12
C GLU A 470 -10.10 -15.19 -16.44
N SER A 471 -11.08 -14.29 -16.39
CA SER A 471 -10.90 -12.85 -16.55
C SER A 471 -11.74 -12.10 -15.52
N TYR A 472 -11.47 -10.81 -15.34
CA TYR A 472 -12.17 -10.00 -14.36
C TYR A 472 -13.70 -10.02 -14.57
N GLY A 473 -14.45 -10.49 -13.56
CA GLY A 473 -15.91 -10.61 -13.62
C GLY A 473 -16.48 -11.81 -14.38
N ASN A 474 -15.65 -12.64 -15.02
CA ASN A 474 -16.09 -13.83 -15.75
C ASN A 474 -15.99 -15.09 -14.86
N ASP A 475 -17.07 -15.46 -14.16
CA ASP A 475 -17.10 -16.63 -13.26
C ASP A 475 -17.10 -17.94 -14.05
N THR A 476 -16.00 -18.69 -13.96
CA THR A 476 -15.77 -19.94 -14.69
C THR A 476 -15.80 -21.17 -13.77
N ARG A 477 -16.24 -21.02 -12.51
CA ARG A 477 -16.29 -22.13 -11.55
C ARG A 477 -17.21 -23.27 -12.00
N SER A 478 -16.75 -24.50 -11.78
CA SER A 478 -17.58 -25.70 -11.92
C SER A 478 -18.73 -25.71 -10.90
N LEU A 479 -19.74 -26.56 -11.12
CA LEU A 479 -20.84 -26.71 -10.16
C LEU A 479 -20.33 -27.22 -8.79
N GLU A 480 -19.33 -28.08 -8.79
CA GLU A 480 -18.66 -28.58 -7.59
C GLU A 480 -17.92 -27.46 -6.83
N GLN A 481 -17.18 -26.61 -7.54
CA GLN A 481 -16.53 -25.44 -6.94
C GLN A 481 -17.56 -24.45 -6.38
N LYS A 482 -18.70 -24.25 -7.06
CA LYS A 482 -19.77 -23.38 -6.56
C LYS A 482 -20.41 -23.90 -5.28
N ASN A 483 -20.44 -25.21 -5.09
CA ASN A 483 -20.99 -25.85 -3.89
C ASN A 483 -19.97 -25.94 -2.74
N SER A 484 -18.68 -26.09 -3.04
CA SER A 484 -17.61 -26.27 -2.05
C SER A 484 -17.01 -24.96 -1.54
N ILE A 485 -16.84 -23.96 -2.40
CA ILE A 485 -16.17 -22.70 -2.01
C ILE A 485 -17.12 -21.84 -1.16
N PRO A 486 -16.74 -21.47 0.07
CA PRO A 486 -17.57 -20.65 0.94
C PRO A 486 -17.93 -19.30 0.33
N HIS A 487 -19.20 -18.89 0.47
CA HIS A 487 -19.67 -17.56 0.07
C HIS A 487 -18.91 -16.43 0.81
N SER A 488 -18.38 -16.70 2.01
CA SER A 488 -17.53 -15.76 2.75
C SER A 488 -16.24 -15.41 2.01
N ILE A 489 -15.65 -16.34 1.26
CA ILE A 489 -14.47 -16.09 0.42
C ILE A 489 -14.88 -15.33 -0.85
N MET A 490 -15.91 -15.80 -1.54
CA MET A 490 -16.37 -15.21 -2.80
C MET A 490 -16.90 -13.78 -2.64
N ARG A 491 -17.25 -13.37 -1.42
CA ARG A 491 -17.60 -11.99 -1.09
C ARG A 491 -16.46 -11.01 -1.37
N TYR A 492 -15.20 -11.45 -1.26
CA TYR A 492 -14.02 -10.60 -1.33
C TYR A 492 -13.08 -10.95 -2.46
N TRP A 493 -13.15 -12.16 -3.04
CA TRP A 493 -12.09 -12.64 -3.93
C TRP A 493 -12.63 -13.16 -5.26
N GLN A 494 -11.95 -12.76 -6.33
CA GLN A 494 -11.90 -13.48 -7.61
C GLN A 494 -10.48 -14.00 -7.81
N VAL A 495 -10.30 -15.31 -7.94
CA VAL A 495 -9.01 -15.93 -8.22
C VAL A 495 -8.89 -16.23 -9.71
N HIS A 496 -7.83 -15.72 -10.34
CA HIS A 496 -7.59 -15.78 -11.78
C HIS A 496 -6.50 -16.76 -12.17
N VAL A 497 -5.44 -16.83 -11.36
CA VAL A 497 -4.37 -17.83 -11.45
C VAL A 497 -4.21 -18.41 -10.06
N ALA A 498 -4.13 -19.73 -9.98
CA ALA A 498 -3.81 -20.50 -8.79
C ALA A 498 -3.44 -21.92 -9.21
N PRO A 499 -2.66 -22.68 -8.43
CA PRO A 499 -2.50 -24.10 -8.70
C PRO A 499 -3.84 -24.82 -8.51
N GLU A 500 -4.01 -25.95 -9.21
CA GLU A 500 -5.28 -26.70 -9.20
C GLU A 500 -5.69 -27.15 -7.79
N VAL A 501 -7.00 -27.29 -7.60
CA VAL A 501 -7.58 -27.79 -6.35
C VAL A 501 -7.14 -29.24 -6.17
N ARG A 502 -6.57 -29.56 -5.01
CA ARG A 502 -6.32 -30.96 -4.64
C ARG A 502 -7.62 -31.51 -4.08
N PHE A 503 -8.44 -32.14 -4.91
CA PHE A 503 -9.47 -33.02 -4.39
C PHE A 503 -8.75 -34.26 -3.84
N PRO A 504 -9.03 -34.71 -2.60
CA PRO A 504 -8.56 -36.02 -2.17
C PRO A 504 -9.08 -37.04 -3.18
N GLU A 505 -8.17 -37.78 -3.81
CA GLU A 505 -8.54 -38.95 -4.60
C GLU A 505 -9.42 -39.83 -3.71
N GLU A 506 -10.62 -40.18 -4.17
CA GLU A 506 -11.39 -41.24 -3.53
C GLU A 506 -10.45 -42.43 -3.42
N GLU A 507 -10.16 -42.89 -2.19
CA GLU A 507 -9.44 -44.15 -2.00
C GLU A 507 -10.14 -45.19 -2.85
N ASP A 508 -9.48 -45.63 -3.93
CA ASP A 508 -9.94 -46.70 -4.79
C ASP A 508 -10.28 -47.89 -3.89
N GLY A 509 -11.58 -48.06 -3.65
CA GLY A 509 -12.15 -49.15 -2.90
C GLY A 509 -12.09 -50.44 -3.70
N ASP A 510 -10.89 -50.84 -4.14
CA ASP A 510 -10.65 -52.17 -4.70
C ASP A 510 -10.03 -53.07 -3.64
N SER A 511 -10.87 -53.59 -2.74
CA SER A 511 -10.73 -54.97 -2.24
C SER A 511 -11.89 -55.38 -1.33
N MET A 512 -12.97 -55.94 -1.91
CA MET A 512 -13.55 -57.24 -1.49
C MET A 512 -14.88 -57.52 -2.19
N ARG A 513 -14.81 -58.40 -3.20
CA ARG A 513 -15.75 -59.48 -3.58
C ARG A 513 -17.22 -59.33 -3.15
N THR A 514 -18.11 -59.46 -4.14
CA THR A 514 -18.80 -60.75 -4.39
C THR A 514 -19.43 -60.82 -5.78
N LYS A 515 -19.11 -61.91 -6.50
CA LYS A 515 -19.88 -62.39 -7.65
C LYS A 515 -21.28 -62.75 -7.17
N VAL A 516 -22.33 -62.21 -7.80
CA VAL A 516 -23.62 -62.88 -7.91
C VAL A 516 -24.15 -62.68 -9.34
N ASP A 517 -24.61 -63.81 -9.87
CA ASP A 517 -25.03 -64.10 -11.23
C ASP A 517 -26.16 -63.22 -11.81
N ASP A 518 -26.08 -63.13 -13.13
CA ASP A 518 -27.13 -62.89 -14.11
C ASP A 518 -28.42 -63.70 -13.83
N ARG A 519 -29.57 -63.01 -13.77
CA ARG A 519 -30.91 -63.57 -14.07
C ARG A 519 -31.95 -62.47 -14.26
N SER A 520 -32.27 -62.21 -15.52
CA SER A 520 -33.61 -61.99 -16.11
C SER A 520 -34.73 -61.34 -15.25
N MET A 521 -35.26 -60.20 -15.71
CA MET A 521 -36.72 -59.99 -15.85
C MET A 521 -36.99 -58.86 -16.86
N ARG A 522 -37.81 -59.19 -17.88
CA ARG A 522 -38.43 -58.27 -18.84
C ARG A 522 -39.84 -57.90 -18.37
N TYR A 523 -40.37 -56.84 -19.01
CA TYR A 523 -41.78 -56.38 -19.13
C TYR A 523 -42.21 -55.42 -17.99
N ASP A 524 -42.87 -54.28 -18.23
CA ASP A 524 -43.75 -53.86 -19.33
C ASP A 524 -43.67 -52.36 -19.68
N GLU A 525 -44.01 -52.06 -20.93
CA GLU A 525 -44.45 -50.76 -21.43
C GLU A 525 -45.83 -50.43 -20.84
N ASP A 526 -46.03 -49.19 -20.39
CA ASP A 526 -47.33 -48.52 -20.51
C ASP A 526 -47.12 -47.00 -20.48
N GLY A 527 -47.56 -46.37 -21.56
CA GLY A 527 -47.44 -44.93 -21.77
C GLY A 527 -48.54 -44.14 -21.07
N TYR A 528 -48.20 -42.94 -20.61
CA TYR A 528 -49.15 -41.82 -20.55
C TYR A 528 -48.42 -40.51 -20.84
N SER A 529 -48.76 -39.94 -22.00
CA SER A 529 -48.47 -38.57 -22.38
C SER A 529 -49.36 -37.59 -21.62
N VAL A 530 -48.79 -36.53 -21.06
CA VAL A 530 -49.51 -35.30 -20.75
C VAL A 530 -48.72 -34.11 -21.29
N GLN A 531 -49.22 -33.56 -22.40
CA GLN A 531 -48.93 -32.20 -22.84
C GLN A 531 -49.51 -31.21 -21.83
N THR A 532 -48.77 -30.14 -21.50
CA THR A 532 -49.37 -28.79 -21.46
C THR A 532 -48.34 -27.67 -21.55
N ARG A 533 -48.43 -26.96 -22.68
CA ARG A 533 -48.31 -25.51 -22.90
C ARG A 533 -47.06 -24.75 -22.45
N VAL A 534 -46.25 -24.50 -23.49
CA VAL A 534 -45.52 -23.26 -23.77
C VAL A 534 -46.35 -22.01 -23.42
N ASN A 535 -45.75 -21.09 -22.67
CA ASN A 535 -46.18 -19.69 -22.64
C ASN A 535 -44.99 -18.82 -23.08
N ASP A 536 -45.17 -18.23 -24.26
CA ASP A 536 -44.40 -17.16 -24.85
C ASP A 536 -44.54 -15.89 -23.99
N GLY A 537 -43.41 -15.24 -23.74
CA GLY A 537 -43.30 -14.02 -22.97
C GLY A 537 -42.04 -13.26 -23.37
N SER A 538 -41.94 -12.92 -24.65
CA SER A 538 -40.97 -11.94 -25.14
C SER A 538 -41.14 -10.59 -24.44
N ILE A 539 -40.14 -10.15 -23.68
CA ILE A 539 -40.01 -8.75 -23.27
C ILE A 539 -38.74 -8.22 -23.92
N ARG A 540 -38.95 -7.41 -24.96
CA ARG A 540 -37.98 -6.47 -25.51
C ARG A 540 -37.68 -5.42 -24.44
N TYR A 541 -36.40 -5.12 -24.22
CA TYR A 541 -35.99 -3.84 -23.66
C TYR A 541 -35.41 -3.01 -24.80
N ASP A 542 -36.13 -1.96 -25.15
CA ASP A 542 -35.68 -0.90 -26.04
C ASP A 542 -34.47 -0.18 -25.43
N GLU A 543 -33.44 -0.04 -26.25
CA GLU A 543 -32.42 1.00 -26.16
C GLU A 543 -33.09 2.38 -26.27
N ASP A 544 -32.44 3.42 -25.75
CA ASP A 544 -32.85 4.83 -25.76
C ASP A 544 -33.81 5.30 -24.65
N ASP A 545 -33.27 5.53 -23.44
CA ASP A 545 -33.49 6.77 -22.67
C ASP A 545 -32.76 6.74 -21.31
N ALA A 546 -31.46 7.05 -21.31
CA ALA A 546 -30.75 7.52 -20.10
C ALA A 546 -29.57 8.44 -20.44
N TYR A 547 -29.65 9.13 -21.58
CA TYR A 547 -28.63 10.04 -22.08
C TYR A 547 -29.09 11.49 -21.99
N SER A 548 -29.31 11.99 -20.77
CA SER A 548 -29.45 13.43 -20.52
C SER A 548 -29.37 13.72 -19.02
N MET A 549 -28.49 14.65 -18.62
CA MET A 549 -28.26 15.18 -17.26
C MET A 549 -27.14 14.57 -16.40
N GLN A 550 -26.02 14.11 -16.97
CA GLN A 550 -24.74 14.01 -16.23
C GLN A 550 -23.50 14.55 -16.97
N THR A 551 -23.71 15.18 -18.13
CA THR A 551 -22.61 15.74 -18.95
C THR A 551 -22.51 17.24 -18.74
N ARG A 552 -22.01 17.68 -17.57
CA ARG A 552 -21.50 19.07 -17.38
C ARG A 552 -20.70 19.33 -16.10
N VAL A 553 -20.01 18.34 -15.52
CA VAL A 553 -18.91 18.60 -14.54
C VAL A 553 -17.74 17.59 -14.67
N LYS A 554 -17.84 16.55 -15.52
CA LYS A 554 -16.82 15.49 -15.67
C LYS A 554 -15.56 15.85 -16.49
N ASP A 555 -15.56 16.94 -17.24
CA ASP A 555 -14.47 17.24 -18.21
C ASP A 555 -13.26 18.02 -17.66
N ARG A 556 -12.99 17.96 -16.35
CA ARG A 556 -11.82 18.69 -15.79
C ARG A 556 -10.90 17.90 -14.86
N PHE A 557 -11.12 16.59 -14.68
CA PHE A 557 -10.23 15.76 -13.83
C PHE A 557 -9.83 14.40 -14.43
N LEU A 558 -10.31 14.03 -15.62
CA LEU A 558 -9.88 12.82 -16.35
C LEU A 558 -8.84 13.09 -17.45
N ARG A 559 -8.28 14.30 -17.48
CA ARG A 559 -7.27 14.72 -18.46
C ARG A 559 -5.84 14.63 -17.91
N TYR A 560 -5.54 13.56 -17.17
CA TYR A 560 -4.21 13.36 -16.55
C TYR A 560 -3.48 12.08 -16.99
N ASP A 561 -4.01 11.31 -17.95
CA ASP A 561 -3.33 10.11 -18.47
C ASP A 561 -3.38 9.91 -20.01
N GLU A 562 -3.87 10.89 -20.82
CA GLU A 562 -4.08 10.65 -22.27
C GLU A 562 -3.58 11.71 -23.28
N GLU A 563 -2.99 12.84 -22.89
CA GLU A 563 -2.39 13.79 -23.86
C GLU A 563 -0.87 13.67 -23.84
N ASP A 564 -0.30 12.78 -24.65
CA ASP A 564 1.05 12.95 -25.23
C ASP A 564 1.36 12.01 -26.42
N ALA A 565 0.36 11.31 -26.97
CA ALA A 565 0.57 10.42 -28.12
C ALA A 565 0.29 11.04 -29.50
N ASP A 566 -0.22 12.29 -29.61
CA ASP A 566 -0.78 12.78 -30.89
C ASP A 566 -0.49 14.26 -31.24
N SER A 567 0.74 14.74 -31.01
CA SER A 567 1.19 16.02 -31.61
C SER A 567 2.56 15.94 -32.28
N VAL A 568 2.77 14.95 -33.15
CA VAL A 568 3.79 15.03 -34.22
C VAL A 568 3.14 14.68 -35.55
N LYS A 569 2.33 15.61 -36.07
CA LYS A 569 2.09 15.80 -37.51
C LYS A 569 1.24 17.05 -37.71
N THR A 570 1.67 17.86 -38.68
CA THR A 570 1.01 19.07 -39.22
C THR A 570 1.30 20.40 -38.53
N ARG A 571 2.39 21.05 -38.93
CA ARG A 571 2.31 22.22 -39.84
C ARG A 571 3.72 22.74 -40.19
N GLY A 572 4.17 22.37 -41.38
CA GLY A 572 5.04 23.23 -42.17
C GLY A 572 4.21 24.29 -42.91
N THR A 573 4.87 25.40 -43.27
CA THR A 573 4.38 26.53 -44.08
C THR A 573 3.23 27.32 -43.43
N ARG A 574 3.38 28.59 -43.08
CA ARG A 574 3.87 29.73 -43.87
C ARG A 574 4.21 30.88 -42.94
#